data_AF-A0A413I5S0-F1
#
_entry.id   AF-A0A413I5S0-F1
#
_cell.length_a   1.000
_cell.length_b   1.000
_cell.length_c   1.000
_cell.angle_alpha   90.00
_cell.angle_beta   90.00
_cell.angle_gamma   90.00
#
_symmetry.space_group_name_H-M   'P 1'
#
loop_
_entity.id
_entity.type
_entity.pdbx_description
1 polymer ?
#
loop_
_entity_poly.entity_id
_entity_poly.type
_entity_poly.pdbx_seq_one_letter_code
_entity_poly.pdbx_strand_id
1 'polypeptide(L)'
;MKLLYEFGVIMAVTFLGEICHAVLPLPIPASIYGLLLMLFALCTKIIKLEQVKVAGDFLLDIMPPMFIPAGVGLLTAWPDLKPVLIPVLVITVVVTVVVMVVTGRVSQRVIWLTKEKSEEESEK
;
A
#
# COMPACT_ATOMS: atom_id res chain seq x y z
N MET A 1 9.40 26.90 1.36
CA MET A 1 8.33 26.37 2.23
C MET A 1 7.40 25.37 1.54
N LYS A 2 7.68 24.96 0.29
CA LYS A 2 6.81 24.02 -0.44
C LYS A 2 6.72 22.66 0.24
N LEU A 3 7.86 22.07 0.64
CA LEU A 3 7.92 20.77 1.32
C LEU A 3 7.08 20.73 2.61
N LEU A 4 7.09 21.79 3.43
CA LEU A 4 6.28 21.87 4.65
C LEU A 4 4.77 21.88 4.35
N TYR A 5 4.36 22.58 3.29
CA TYR A 5 2.97 22.57 2.84
C TYR A 5 2.56 21.18 2.34
N GLU A 6 3.35 20.59 1.44
CA GLU A 6 3.06 19.27 0.87
C GLU A 6 3.03 18.19 1.96
N PHE A 7 3.97 18.24 2.91
CA PHE A 7 3.97 17.36 4.09
C PHE A 7 2.76 17.59 4.98
N GLY A 8 2.37 18.85 5.20
CA GLY A 8 1.17 19.21 5.96
C GLY A 8 -0.11 18.63 5.33
N VAL A 9 -0.21 18.62 4.00
CA VAL A 9 -1.32 17.99 3.28
C VAL A 9 -1.34 16.47 3.53
N ILE A 10 -0.20 15.79 3.41
CA ILE A 10 -0.10 14.35 3.68
C ILE A 10 -0.50 14.03 5.13
N MET A 11 -0.02 14.82 6.08
CA MET A 11 -0.36 14.67 7.50
C MET A 11 -1.86 14.90 7.76
N ALA A 12 -2.46 15.93 7.15
CA ALA A 12 -3.88 16.22 7.31
C ALA A 12 -4.77 15.07 6.79
N VAL A 13 -4.45 14.52 5.61
CA VAL A 13 -5.19 13.37 5.06
C VAL A 13 -5.01 12.12 5.92
N THR A 14 -3.81 11.89 6.43
CA THR A 14 -3.52 10.76 7.33
C THR A 14 -4.29 10.89 8.65
N PHE A 15 -4.35 12.11 9.20
CA PHE A 15 -5.13 12.41 10.41
C PHE A 15 -6.64 12.22 10.20
N LEU A 16 -7.17 12.62 9.04
CA LEU A 16 -8.54 12.31 8.66
C LEU A 16 -8.80 10.79 8.59
N GLY A 17 -7.82 10.02 8.11
CA GLY A 17 -7.88 8.55 8.12
C GLY A 17 -8.02 7.96 9.53
N GLU A 18 -7.32 8.52 10.52
CA GLU A 18 -7.43 8.13 11.93
C GLU A 18 -8.82 8.47 12.50
N ILE A 19 -9.35 9.65 12.17
CA ILE A 19 -10.72 10.04 12.56
C ILE A 19 -11.74 9.07 11.93
N CYS A 20 -11.57 8.72 10.66
CA CYS A 20 -12.43 7.72 10.01
C CYS A 20 -12.34 6.37 10.73
N HIS A 21 -11.14 5.90 11.08
CA HIS A 21 -10.96 4.66 11.83
C HIS A 21 -11.62 4.71 13.22
N ALA A 22 -11.55 5.84 13.92
CA ALA A 22 -12.18 6.01 15.22
C ALA A 22 -13.73 6.02 15.16
N VAL A 23 -14.31 6.51 14.07
CA VAL A 23 -15.77 6.61 13.88
C VAL A 23 -16.35 5.34 13.25
N LEU A 24 -15.61 4.66 12.37
CA LEU A 24 -16.04 3.45 11.68
C LEU A 24 -15.50 2.20 12.39
N PRO A 25 -16.36 1.32 12.94
CA PRO A 25 -15.94 0.14 13.70
C PRO A 25 -15.49 -1.04 12.80
N LEU A 26 -14.78 -0.76 11.70
CA LEU A 26 -14.25 -1.79 10.82
C LEU A 26 -12.83 -2.20 11.28
N PRO A 27 -12.49 -3.51 11.24
CA PRO A 27 -11.17 -4.03 11.62
C PRO A 27 -10.11 -3.78 10.54
N ILE A 28 -9.96 -2.52 10.12
CA ILE A 28 -9.05 -2.09 9.07
C ILE A 28 -8.09 -1.06 9.67
N PRO A 29 -6.76 -1.17 9.44
CA PRO A 29 -5.80 -0.17 9.90
C PRO A 29 -6.12 1.23 9.39
N ALA A 30 -5.90 2.25 10.22
CA ALA A 30 -6.09 3.66 9.86
C ALA A 30 -5.31 4.08 8.60
N SER A 31 -4.13 3.49 8.35
CA SER A 31 -3.32 3.75 7.16
C SER A 31 -4.05 3.45 5.85
N ILE A 32 -4.94 2.45 5.82
CA ILE A 32 -5.73 2.11 4.63
C ILE A 32 -6.77 3.19 4.35
N TYR A 33 -7.41 3.74 5.39
CA TYR A 33 -8.33 4.87 5.23
C TYR A 33 -7.62 6.10 4.69
N GLY A 34 -6.46 6.45 5.26
CA GLY A 34 -5.63 7.56 4.75
C GLY A 34 -5.25 7.37 3.27
N LEU A 35 -4.90 6.15 2.86
CA LEU A 35 -4.59 5.82 1.47
C LEU A 35 -5.81 6.00 0.55
N LEU A 36 -6.99 5.50 0.95
CA LEU A 36 -8.21 5.64 0.16
C LEU A 36 -8.66 7.09 0.05
N LEU A 37 -8.56 7.87 1.14
CA LEU A 37 -8.86 9.30 1.14
C LEU A 37 -7.92 10.07 0.22
N MET A 38 -6.61 9.81 0.31
CA MET A 38 -5.61 10.44 -0.57
C MET A 38 -5.89 10.08 -2.04
N LEU A 39 -6.15 8.81 -2.32
CA LEU A 39 -6.51 8.35 -3.66
C LEU A 39 -7.74 9.08 -4.19
N PHE A 40 -8.81 9.16 -3.41
CA PHE A 40 -10.03 9.86 -3.80
C PHE A 40 -9.79 11.36 -4.03
N ALA A 41 -8.99 12.01 -3.18
CA ALA A 41 -8.63 13.41 -3.32
C ALA A 41 -7.81 13.69 -4.58
N LEU A 42 -6.94 12.75 -4.98
CA LEU A 42 -6.20 12.80 -6.25
C LEU A 42 -7.12 12.55 -7.46
N CYS A 43 -7.99 11.55 -7.39
CA CYS A 43 -8.94 11.22 -8.46
C CYS A 43 -9.91 12.39 -8.73
N THR A 44 -10.41 13.03 -7.67
CA THR A 44 -11.29 14.21 -7.76
C THR A 44 -10.54 15.50 -8.11
N LYS A 45 -9.20 15.46 -8.20
CA LYS A 45 -8.32 16.61 -8.44
C LYS A 45 -8.46 17.74 -7.42
N ILE A 46 -9.03 17.45 -6.24
CA ILE A 46 -9.04 18.39 -5.10
C ILE A 46 -7.60 18.65 -4.67
N ILE A 47 -6.79 17.58 -4.63
CA ILE A 47 -5.35 17.64 -4.41
C ILE A 47 -4.69 17.29 -5.75
N LYS A 48 -3.85 18.21 -6.26
CA LYS A 48 -3.03 17.93 -7.43
C LYS A 48 -1.79 17.16 -7.03
N LEU A 49 -1.32 16.26 -7.90
CA LEU A 49 -0.15 15.43 -7.62
C LEU A 49 1.09 16.29 -7.34
N GLU A 50 1.24 17.45 -8.00
CA GLU A 50 2.34 18.39 -7.77
C GLU A 50 2.34 19.03 -6.36
N GLN A 51 1.26 18.89 -5.59
CA GLN A 51 1.13 19.39 -4.21
C GLN A 51 1.51 18.37 -3.14
N VAL A 52 1.83 17.14 -3.52
CA VAL A 52 2.24 16.09 -2.58
C VAL A 52 3.48 15.33 -3.03
N LYS A 53 3.86 15.45 -4.31
CA LYS A 53 4.93 14.65 -4.92
C LYS A 53 6.28 14.85 -4.26
N VAL A 54 6.71 16.09 -4.01
CA VAL A 54 8.06 16.36 -3.50
C VAL A 54 8.20 15.86 -2.07
N ALA A 55 7.20 16.11 -1.23
CA ALA A 55 7.19 15.56 0.13
C ALA A 55 7.04 14.04 0.15
N GLY A 56 6.23 13.46 -0.73
CA GLY A 56 6.06 12.02 -0.88
C GLY A 56 7.36 11.32 -1.28
N ASP A 57 8.04 11.83 -2.32
CA ASP A 57 9.33 11.30 -2.78
C ASP A 57 10.38 11.37 -1.66
N PHE A 58 10.44 12.50 -0.94
CA PHE A 58 11.32 12.63 0.22
C PHE A 58 11.02 11.61 1.34
N LEU A 59 9.73 11.36 1.64
CA LEU A 59 9.34 10.36 2.63
C LEU A 59 9.72 8.93 2.21
N LEU A 60 9.63 8.62 0.91
CA LEU A 60 10.08 7.36 0.35
C LEU A 60 11.60 7.20 0.44
N ASP A 61 12.35 8.27 0.18
CA ASP A 61 13.82 8.27 0.26
C ASP A 61 14.32 8.00 1.69
N ILE A 62 13.60 8.50 2.72
CA ILE A 62 13.93 8.25 4.13
C ILE A 62 13.25 6.99 4.70
N MET A 63 12.50 6.22 3.90
CA MET A 63 11.84 4.99 4.35
C MET A 63 12.84 3.93 4.83
N PRO A 64 13.98 3.67 4.17
CA PRO A 64 14.95 2.66 4.62
C PRO A 64 15.44 2.84 6.07
N PRO A 65 15.92 4.02 6.52
CA PRO A 65 16.33 4.20 7.91
C PRO A 65 15.16 4.10 8.91
N MET A 66 13.92 4.38 8.50
CA MET A 66 12.73 4.18 9.35
C MET A 66 12.45 2.70 9.68
N PHE A 67 13.06 1.75 8.97
CA PHE A 67 12.99 0.32 9.33
C PHE A 67 14.02 -0.13 10.37
N ILE A 68 15.03 0.69 10.69
CA ILE A 68 16.06 0.33 11.68
C ILE A 68 15.42 -0.01 13.04
N PRO A 69 14.48 0.79 13.60
CA PRO A 69 13.83 0.47 14.87
C PRO A 69 13.05 -0.86 14.82
N ALA A 70 12.36 -1.14 13.72
CA ALA A 70 11.65 -2.39 13.53
C ALA A 70 12.61 -3.60 13.50
N GLY A 71 13.76 -3.45 12.85
CA GLY A 71 14.82 -4.46 12.83
C GLY A 71 15.45 -4.70 14.20
N VAL A 72 15.72 -3.65 14.97
CA VAL A 72 16.21 -3.78 16.36
C VAL A 72 15.15 -4.44 17.25
N GLY A 73 13.87 -4.12 17.05
CA GLY A 73 12.76 -4.80 17.72
C GLY A 73 12.73 -6.31 17.43
N LEU A 74 13.14 -6.76 16.25
CA LEU A 74 13.21 -8.19 15.93
C LEU A 74 14.25 -8.94 16.79
N LEU A 75 15.31 -8.26 17.24
CA LEU A 75 16.33 -8.88 18.10
C LEU A 75 15.76 -9.34 19.44
N THR A 76 14.70 -8.68 19.94
CA THR A 76 14.05 -9.11 21.19
C THR A 76 13.22 -10.37 20.99
N ALA A 77 12.67 -10.58 19.78
CA ALA A 77 11.93 -11.78 19.38
C ALA A 77 12.82 -12.90 18.81
N TRP A 78 14.15 -12.71 18.78
CA TRP A 78 15.09 -13.66 18.23
C TRP A 78 15.03 -15.08 18.85
N PRO A 79 14.85 -15.25 20.18
CA PRO A 79 14.75 -16.57 20.80
C PRO A 79 13.57 -17.40 20.26
N ASP A 80 12.44 -16.74 20.00
CA ASP A 80 11.22 -17.38 19.49
C ASP A 80 11.29 -17.63 17.98
N LEU A 81 11.99 -16.75 17.24
CA LEU A 81 12.14 -16.87 15.79
C LEU A 81 13.15 -17.95 15.38
N LYS A 82 14.25 -18.11 16.12
CA LYS A 82 15.33 -19.06 15.80
C LYS A 82 14.84 -20.50 15.50
N PRO A 83 13.97 -21.13 16.30
CA PRO A 83 13.52 -22.50 16.02
C PRO A 83 12.65 -22.62 14.76
N VAL A 84 11.98 -21.54 14.34
CA VAL A 84 11.04 -21.53 13.20
C VAL A 84 11.58 -20.83 11.95
N LEU A 85 12.85 -20.39 11.97
CA LEU A 85 13.44 -19.59 10.89
C LEU A 85 13.36 -20.29 9.53
N ILE A 86 13.69 -21.59 9.48
CA ILE A 86 13.65 -22.38 8.24
C ILE A 86 12.19 -22.50 7.73
N PRO A 87 11.21 -22.96 8.54
CA PRO A 87 9.79 -22.93 8.16
C PRO A 87 9.31 -21.57 7.66
N VAL A 88 9.67 -20.49 8.36
CA VAL A 88 9.27 -19.11 8.00
C VAL A 88 9.85 -18.67 6.66
N LEU A 89 11.12 -18.97 6.39
CA LEU A 89 11.73 -18.64 5.10
C LEU A 89 11.08 -19.42 3.96
N VAL A 90 10.87 -20.72 4.13
CA VAL A 90 10.24 -21.57 3.12
C VAL A 90 8.82 -21.11 2.84
N ILE A 91 7.99 -20.89 3.87
CA ILE A 91 6.61 -20.45 3.68
C ILE A 91 6.53 -19.06 3.05
N THR A 92 7.44 -18.15 3.40
CA THR A 92 7.49 -16.79 2.81
C THR A 92 7.77 -16.87 1.31
N VAL A 93 8.77 -17.64 0.88
CA VAL A 93 9.10 -17.80 -0.54
C VAL A 93 7.96 -18.48 -1.29
N VAL A 94 7.42 -19.58 -0.75
CA VAL A 94 6.34 -20.32 -1.38
C VAL A 94 5.09 -19.45 -1.53
N VAL A 95 4.66 -18.77 -0.47
CA VAL A 95 3.48 -17.88 -0.51
C VAL A 95 3.71 -16.73 -1.48
N THR A 96 4.89 -16.12 -1.51
CA THR A 96 5.20 -15.04 -2.46
C THR A 96 5.05 -15.50 -3.91
N VAL A 97 5.62 -16.66 -4.25
CA VAL A 97 5.50 -17.24 -5.60
C VAL A 97 4.06 -17.59 -5.93
N VAL A 98 3.34 -18.24 -5.00
CA VAL A 98 1.94 -18.63 -5.19
C VAL A 98 1.06 -17.40 -5.39
N VAL A 99 1.16 -16.38 -4.54
CA VAL A 99 0.39 -15.13 -4.67
C VAL A 99 0.69 -14.45 -6.00
N MET A 100 1.95 -14.40 -6.43
CA MET A 100 2.34 -13.81 -7.71
C MET A 100 1.74 -14.58 -8.90
N VAL A 101 1.79 -15.93 -8.89
CA VAL A 101 1.24 -16.77 -9.95
C VAL A 101 -0.28 -16.66 -10.02
N VAL A 102 -0.97 -16.74 -8.87
CA VAL A 102 -2.43 -16.65 -8.81
C VAL A 102 -2.90 -15.27 -9.27
N THR A 103 -2.31 -14.20 -8.73
CA THR A 103 -2.64 -12.83 -9.13
C THR A 103 -2.37 -12.61 -10.62
N GLY A 104 -1.24 -13.08 -11.13
CA GLY A 104 -0.90 -12.99 -12.55
C GLY A 104 -1.91 -13.72 -13.45
N ARG A 105 -2.31 -14.94 -13.08
CA ARG A 105 -3.30 -15.73 -13.83
C ARG A 105 -4.69 -15.11 -13.79
N VAL A 106 -5.10 -14.59 -12.64
CA VAL A 106 -6.40 -13.92 -12.49
C VAL A 106 -6.43 -12.64 -13.33
N SER A 107 -5.40 -11.79 -13.25
CA SER A 107 -5.29 -10.58 -14.07
C SER A 107 -5.29 -10.90 -15.57
N GLN A 108 -4.53 -11.91 -16.00
CA GLN A 108 -4.54 -12.35 -17.40
C GLN A 108 -5.93 -12.82 -17.85
N ARG A 109 -6.64 -13.61 -17.04
CA ARG A 109 -8.02 -14.04 -17.33
C ARG A 109 -8.96 -12.85 -17.51
N VAL A 110 -8.91 -11.87 -16.61
CA VAL A 110 -9.77 -10.67 -16.67
C VAL A 110 -9.49 -9.86 -17.94
N ILE A 111 -8.22 -9.69 -18.32
CA ILE A 111 -7.83 -8.98 -19.54
C ILE A 111 -8.35 -9.70 -20.78
N TRP A 112 -8.19 -11.03 -20.86
CA TRP A 112 -8.68 -11.82 -21.99
C TRP A 112 -10.21 -11.74 -22.15
N LEU A 113 -10.97 -11.86 -21.06
CA LEU A 113 -12.42 -11.74 -21.06
C LEU A 113 -12.90 -10.34 -21.48
N THR A 114 -12.15 -9.29 -21.13
CA THR A 114 -12.46 -7.92 -21.52
C THR A 114 -12.21 -7.70 -23.01
N LYS A 115 -11.16 -8.33 -23.56
CA LYS A 115 -10.81 -8.26 -24.98
C LYS A 115 -11.83 -8.96 -25.88
N GLU A 116 -12.26 -10.16 -25.51
CA GLU A 116 -13.27 -10.94 -26.25
C GLU A 116 -14.61 -10.18 -26.34
N LYS A 117 -15.01 -9.53 -25.24
CA LYS A 117 -16.22 -8.71 -25.18
C LYS A 117 -16.15 -7.43 -26.04
N SER A 118 -14.97 -6.83 -26.18
CA SER A 118 -14.78 -5.65 -27.05
C SER A 118 -14.72 -5.99 -28.55
N GLU A 119 -14.30 -7.21 -28.90
CA GLU A 119 -14.30 -7.68 -30.29
C GLU A 119 -15.73 -8.04 -30.75
N GLU A 120 -16.53 -8.71 -29.91
CA GLU A 120 -17.95 -9.01 -30.20
C GLU A 120 -18.85 -7.75 -30.33
N GLU A 121 -18.48 -6.64 -29.69
CA GLU A 121 -19.23 -5.36 -29.73
C GLU A 121 -18.81 -4.48 -30.92
N SER A 122 -17.64 -4.72 -31.52
CA SER A 122 -17.18 -4.05 -32.75
C SER A 122 -17.61 -4.78 -34.04
N GLU A 123 -18.06 -6.03 -33.94
CA GLU A 123 -18.58 -6.84 -35.05
C GLU A 123 -20.12 -6.76 -35.21
N LYS A 124 -20.80 -6.07 -34.28
CA LYS A 124 -22.23 -5.72 -34.34
C LYS A 124 -22.45 -4.29 -34.81
#